data_AF-A0A930EX50-F1
#
_entry.id   AF-A0A930EX50-F1
#
_cell.length_a   1.000
_cell.length_b   1.000
_cell.length_c   1.000
_cell.angle_alpha   90.00
_cell.angle_beta   90.00
_cell.angle_gamma   90.00
#
_symmetry.space_group_name_H-M   'P 1'
#
loop_
_entity.id
_entity.type
_entity.pdbx_description
1 polymer ?
#
loop_
_entity_poly.entity_id
_entity_poly.type
_entity_poly.pdbx_seq_one_letter_code
_entity_poly.pdbx_strand_id
1 'polypeptide(L)' 'PDEELLLKFAIPFNSRELEEKGKITINPEYGYEFSHTLETQIRGQLKNGLAMIDFYESCDKRHRLSHYGSDYIATLCIKL' A
#
# COMPACT_ATOMS: atom_id res chain seq x y z
N PRO A 1 14.44 20.55 -6.88
CA PRO A 1 13.31 19.70 -6.44
C PRO A 1 13.09 19.91 -4.94
N ASP A 2 12.22 20.84 -4.57
CA ASP A 2 12.35 21.55 -3.28
C ASP A 2 11.02 21.83 -2.57
N GLU A 3 10.03 20.94 -2.67
CA GLU A 3 8.85 21.00 -1.78
C GLU A 3 8.81 19.78 -0.87
N GLU A 4 8.57 20.03 0.42
CA GLU A 4 8.44 19.00 1.44
C GLU A 4 7.18 18.17 1.20
N LEU A 5 7.32 16.84 1.19
CA LEU A 5 6.19 15.92 1.04
C LEU A 5 5.34 15.94 2.31
N LEU A 6 4.04 16.22 2.16
CA LEU A 6 3.07 16.25 3.26
C LEU A 6 2.21 14.99 3.29
N LEU A 7 1.90 14.51 4.50
CA LEU A 7 0.90 13.46 4.71
C LEU A 7 -0.48 14.00 4.34
N LYS A 8 -1.05 13.48 3.25
CA LYS A 8 -2.30 14.00 2.68
C LYS A 8 -3.52 13.12 2.94
N PHE A 9 -3.33 11.79 2.97
CA PHE A 9 -4.43 10.83 3.05
C PHE A 9 -4.13 9.72 4.07
N ALA A 10 -5.16 9.31 4.82
CA ALA A 10 -5.08 8.17 5.71
C ALA A 10 -5.26 6.84 4.95
N ILE A 11 -4.78 5.75 5.54
CA ILE A 11 -5.03 4.38 5.05
C ILE A 11 -6.39 3.90 5.61
N PRO A 12 -7.24 3.24 4.81
CA PRO A 12 -7.06 2.91 3.39
C PRO A 12 -7.35 4.10 2.45
N PHE A 13 -6.62 4.14 1.36
CA PHE A 13 -6.71 5.17 0.33
C PHE A 13 -7.06 4.55 -1.03
N ASN A 14 -7.95 5.20 -1.76
CA ASN A 14 -8.31 4.84 -3.12
C ASN A 14 -8.45 6.12 -3.95
N SER A 15 -7.43 6.42 -4.76
CA SER A 15 -7.40 7.62 -5.60
C SER A 15 -8.56 7.67 -6.60
N ARG A 16 -8.96 6.52 -7.16
CA ARG A 16 -10.05 6.43 -8.14
C ARG A 16 -11.39 6.87 -7.55
N GLU A 17 -11.72 6.43 -6.34
CA GLU A 17 -12.96 6.86 -5.68
C GLU A 17 -13.01 8.36 -5.39
N LEU A 18 -11.86 8.97 -5.10
CA LEU A 18 -11.78 10.41 -4.86
C LEU A 18 -11.89 11.21 -6.15
N GLU A 19 -11.32 10.70 -7.23
CA GLU A 19 -11.46 11.29 -8.56
C GLU A 19 -12.90 11.20 -9.07
N GLU A 20 -13.57 10.05 -8.91
CA GLU A 20 -14.99 9.88 -9.23
C GLU A 20 -15.88 10.85 -8.42
N LYS A 21 -15.45 11.24 -7.22
CA LYS A 21 -16.11 12.25 -6.37
C LYS A 21 -15.68 13.69 -6.68
N GLY A 22 -14.81 13.91 -7.67
CA GLY A 22 -14.28 15.21 -8.08
C GLY A 22 -13.35 15.88 -7.06
N LYS A 23 -12.81 15.12 -6.10
CA LYS A 23 -11.95 15.66 -5.01
C LYS A 23 -10.49 15.80 -5.41
N ILE A 24 -10.05 14.98 -6.35
CA ILE A 24 -8.70 15.00 -6.91
C ILE A 24 -8.79 14.75 -8.41
N THR A 25 -7.71 15.06 -9.12
CA THR A 25 -7.51 14.68 -10.52
C THR A 25 -6.21 13.91 -10.60
N ILE A 26 -6.25 12.70 -11.12
CA ILE A 26 -5.07 11.84 -11.28
C ILE A 26 -4.52 12.07 -12.68
N ASN A 27 -3.23 12.33 -12.77
CA ASN A 27 -2.57 12.36 -14.07
C ASN A 27 -2.47 10.90 -14.57
N PRO A 28 -3.07 10.56 -15.74
CA PRO A 28 -3.07 9.19 -16.27
C PRO A 28 -1.67 8.60 -16.48
N GLU A 29 -0.64 9.43 -16.65
CA GLU A 29 0.75 8.98 -16.83
C GLU A 29 1.37 8.35 -15.57
N TYR A 30 0.88 8.70 -14.38
CA TYR A 30 1.42 8.23 -13.10
C TYR A 30 0.64 7.05 -12.50
N GLY A 31 -0.52 6.71 -13.08
CA GLY A 31 -1.39 5.64 -12.60
C GLY A 31 -2.15 5.99 -11.32
N TYR A 32 -3.03 5.07 -10.92
CA TYR A 32 -3.80 5.19 -9.68
C TYR A 32 -3.03 4.62 -8.50
N GLU A 33 -2.99 5.39 -7.41
CA GLU A 33 -2.46 4.95 -6.13
C GLU A 33 -3.56 4.39 -5.23
N PHE A 34 -3.23 3.31 -4.51
CA PHE A 34 -4.12 2.67 -3.55
C PHE A 34 -3.32 2.28 -2.30
N SER A 35 -3.98 2.27 -1.16
CA SER A 35 -3.42 1.71 0.08
C SER A 35 -4.46 0.88 0.81
N HIS A 36 -3.98 -0.12 1.54
CA HIS A 36 -4.78 -1.03 2.33
C HIS A 36 -4.17 -1.19 3.72
N THR A 37 -5.00 -1.59 4.69
CA THR A 37 -4.44 -2.14 5.93
C THR A 37 -3.82 -3.50 5.62
N LEU A 38 -2.84 -3.90 6.43
CA LEU A 38 -2.24 -5.23 6.31
C LEU A 38 -3.29 -6.35 6.45
N GLU A 39 -4.28 -6.15 7.33
CA GLU A 39 -5.42 -7.05 7.48
C GLU A 39 -6.21 -7.20 6.17
N THR A 40 -6.57 -6.09 5.51
CA THR A 40 -7.31 -6.14 4.25
C THR A 40 -6.50 -6.86 3.17
N GLN A 41 -5.20 -6.58 3.08
CA GLN A 41 -4.30 -7.23 2.13
C GLN A 41 -4.25 -8.74 2.34
N ILE A 42 -3.93 -9.20 3.56
CA ILE A 42 -3.81 -10.63 3.89
C ILE A 42 -5.16 -11.34 3.74
N ARG A 43 -6.24 -10.78 4.30
CA ARG A 43 -7.57 -11.38 4.22
C ARG A 43 -8.06 -11.51 2.78
N GLY A 44 -7.72 -10.55 1.92
CA GLY A 44 -8.01 -10.61 0.48
C GLY A 44 -7.39 -11.84 -0.19
N GLN A 45 -6.13 -12.15 0.13
CA GLN A 45 -5.46 -13.34 -0.39
C GLN A 45 -6.16 -14.63 0.09
N LEU A 46 -6.42 -14.73 1.40
CA LEU A 46 -7.05 -15.90 2.01
C LEU A 46 -8.46 -16.17 1.44
N LYS A 47 -9.29 -15.13 1.30
CA LYS A 47 -10.64 -15.25 0.70
C LYS A 47 -10.62 -15.75 -0.74
N ASN A 48 -9.52 -15.51 -1.47
CA ASN A 48 -9.33 -16.01 -2.82
C ASN A 48 -8.73 -17.42 -2.85
N GLY A 49 -8.67 -18.13 -1.72
CA GLY A 49 -8.15 -19.50 -1.65
C GLY A 49 -6.65 -19.59 -1.85
N LEU A 50 -5.93 -18.50 -1.59
CA LEU A 50 -4.47 -18.52 -1.58
C LEU A 50 -4.00 -18.96 -0.19
N ALA A 51 -3.12 -19.96 -0.16
CA ALA A 51 -2.42 -20.36 1.05
C ALA A 51 -1.10 -19.59 1.14
N MET A 52 -0.92 -18.83 2.21
CA MET A 52 0.34 -18.14 2.49
C MET A 52 1.36 -19.17 2.98
N ILE A 53 2.51 -19.22 2.32
CA ILE A 53 3.61 -20.15 2.65
C ILE A 53 4.84 -19.42 3.17
N ASP A 54 4.94 -18.10 2.95
CA ASP A 54 6.00 -17.27 3.51
C ASP A 54 5.56 -15.81 3.67
N PHE A 55 6.26 -15.08 4.54
CA PHE A 55 6.01 -13.68 4.87
C PHE A 55 7.34 -12.94 5.07
N TYR A 56 7.52 -11.85 4.32
CA TYR A 56 8.75 -11.09 4.31
C TYR A 56 8.51 -9.66 4.77
N GLU A 57 9.44 -9.16 5.57
CA GLU A 57 9.51 -7.77 6.00
C GLU A 57 10.88 -7.19 5.66
N SER A 58 10.92 -5.91 5.31
CA SER A 58 12.17 -5.20 5.07
C SER A 58 12.13 -3.79 5.66
N CYS A 59 13.27 -3.39 6.22
CA CYS A 59 13.54 -2.04 6.70
C CYS A 59 14.66 -1.45 5.85
N ASP A 60 14.40 -0.38 5.13
CA ASP A 60 15.46 0.34 4.41
C ASP A 60 16.06 1.40 5.34
N LYS A 61 17.25 1.13 5.89
CA LYS A 61 17.93 2.00 6.87
C LYS A 61 18.16 3.45 6.40
N ARG A 62 17.96 3.76 5.11
CA ARG A 62 18.00 5.13 4.57
C ARG A 62 16.73 5.92 4.90
N HIS A 63 15.63 5.26 5.24
CA HIS A 63 14.36 5.87 5.59
C HIS A 63 14.22 6.09 7.10
N ARG A 64 13.78 7.29 7.47
CA ARG A 64 13.54 7.65 8.88
C ARG A 64 12.42 6.85 9.55
N LEU A 65 11.47 6.33 8.78
CA LEU A 65 10.35 5.55 9.30
C LEU A 65 10.76 4.14 9.73
N SER A 66 11.85 3.61 9.17
CA SER A 66 12.41 2.28 9.49
C SER A 66 12.82 2.12 10.95
N HIS A 67 13.01 3.23 11.67
CA HIS A 67 13.28 3.23 13.11
C HIS A 67 12.05 2.83 13.94
N TYR A 68 10.85 2.94 13.35
CA TYR A 68 9.57 2.69 14.02
C TYR A 68 8.90 1.39 13.56
N GLY A 69 9.38 0.77 12.47
CA GLY A 69 8.85 -0.51 11.97
C GLY A 69 9.40 -0.89 10.59
N SER A 70 8.86 -1.97 10.03
CA SER A 70 9.13 -2.40 8.66
C SER A 70 8.51 -1.43 7.65
N ASP A 71 9.26 -1.04 6.62
CA ASP A 71 8.76 -0.13 5.57
C ASP A 71 8.10 -0.89 4.42
N TYR A 72 8.50 -2.16 4.25
CA TYR A 72 8.00 -3.02 3.18
C TYR A 72 7.57 -4.37 3.74
N ILE A 73 6.48 -4.89 3.18
CA ILE A 73 5.93 -6.20 3.49
C ILE A 73 5.61 -6.92 2.18
N ALA A 74 5.95 -8.21 2.09
CA ALA A 74 5.55 -9.07 0.98
C ALA A 74 5.05 -10.43 1.49
N THR A 75 4.05 -10.99 0.80
CA THR A 75 3.50 -12.32 1.10
C THR A 75 3.81 -13.26 -0.06
N LEU A 76 4.33 -14.46 0.23
CA LEU A 76 4.41 -15.54 -0.74
C LEU A 76 3.22 -16.46 -0.54
N CYS A 77 2.37 -16.57 -1.56
CA CYS A 77 1.19 -17.42 -1.51
C CYS A 77 1.13 -18.35 -2.72
N ILE A 78 0.55 -19.53 -2.52
CA ILE A 78 0.21 -20.49 -3.58
C ILE A 78 -1.30 -20.59 -3.73
N LYS A 79 -1.76 -20.84 -4.96
CA LYS A 79 -3.18 -21.12 -5.23
C LYS A 79 -3.46 -22.57 -4.88
N LEU A 80 -4.45 -22.78 -4.02
CA LEU A 80 -5.02 -24.10 -3.74
C LEU A 80 -5.93 -24.57 -4.87
#